data_AF-A0A928YHY4-F1
#
_entry.id   AF-A0A928YHY4-F1
#
_cell.length_a   1.000
_cell.length_b   1.000
_cell.length_c   1.000
_cell.angle_alpha   90.00
_cell.angle_beta   90.00
_cell.angle_gamma   90.00
#
_symmetry.space_group_name_H-M   'P 1'
#
loop_
_entity.id
_entity.type
_entity.pdbx_description
1 polymer ?
#
loop_
_entity_poly.entity_id
_entity_poly.type
_entity_poly.pdbx_seq_one_letter_code
_entity_poly.pdbx_strand_id
1 'polypeptide(L)'
;MGMAASQARYLALTARKTNTEYEGQQINQARTALANQSANLFNRLLDLEVPVAPKTTDYTEVQYSYSDGMNDSVLESWQQLSSADPDYNYIVNHYYYTDVYTGSQKLLNDPQVQTKGELTVDDFRDKNPQVTYNANDNTYTITTDDGGTKTYSAINDVEMDTKLENSLRDFEEAKGLAMTDGALTTDAVYGYQDANGTWHFFLENEIAEPKDYSTVYVPAFVGNCELTELDQLTEDQVAELAQILKDCPESNMKNYLSFDADRNLVYNGEGVYSFQMNGVTYFTTKEDLYNSMQTYDDYSKPIDGQEKLAYYNATYIRTKVEETNKALLETDGNGRFTSVKFDDDSIVYSLNTETVTDEEAYQDAMNEYNYKVQQYEKTIADINARTSIIQQQDRTLELRLKQLDTEQNALATEMDAVKKVIKDNVEKTFKTFSD
;
A
#
# COMPACT_ATOMS: atom_id res chain seq x y z
N MET A 1 82.30 -15.81 40.56
CA MET A 1 80.93 -15.99 40.03
C MET A 1 81.07 -16.55 38.63
N GLY A 2 80.48 -17.72 38.38
CA GLY A 2 80.84 -18.57 37.24
C GLY A 2 80.53 -17.96 35.87
N MET A 3 81.43 -18.18 34.91
CA MET A 3 81.27 -17.75 33.51
C MET A 3 79.91 -18.12 32.91
N ALA A 4 79.35 -19.26 33.33
CA ALA A 4 78.01 -19.71 32.93
C ALA A 4 76.89 -18.72 33.29
N ALA A 5 76.95 -18.07 34.45
CA ALA A 5 75.93 -17.11 34.88
C ALA A 5 76.00 -15.79 34.09
N SER A 6 77.21 -15.30 33.80
CA SER A 6 77.39 -14.10 32.97
C SER A 6 77.00 -14.34 31.51
N GLN A 7 77.29 -15.53 30.98
CA GLN A 7 76.85 -15.93 29.64
C GLN A 7 75.33 -16.08 29.58
N ALA A 8 74.69 -16.75 30.54
CA ALA A 8 73.24 -16.88 30.61
C ALA A 8 72.53 -15.51 30.65
N ARG A 9 73.06 -14.55 31.44
CA ARG A 9 72.52 -13.17 31.46
C ARG A 9 72.71 -12.45 30.13
N TYR A 10 73.87 -12.59 29.49
CA TYR A 10 74.11 -12.00 28.17
C TYR A 10 73.16 -12.54 27.11
N LEU A 11 72.90 -13.86 27.10
CA LEU A 11 71.90 -14.48 26.23
C LEU A 11 70.48 -13.96 26.52
N ALA A 12 70.10 -13.83 27.78
CA ALA A 12 68.80 -13.29 28.16
C ALA A 12 68.61 -11.82 27.73
N LEU A 13 69.63 -10.97 27.88
CA LEU A 13 69.61 -9.58 27.41
C LEU A 13 69.58 -9.50 25.88
N THR A 14 70.30 -10.39 25.21
CA THR A 14 70.24 -10.51 23.74
C THR A 14 68.83 -10.84 23.29
N ALA A 15 68.17 -11.82 23.91
CA ALA A 15 66.79 -12.19 23.59
C ALA A 15 65.81 -11.02 23.84
N ARG A 16 65.97 -10.27 24.93
CA ARG A 16 65.17 -9.07 25.19
C ARG A 16 65.38 -7.98 24.15
N LYS A 17 66.64 -7.67 23.81
CA LYS A 17 66.97 -6.69 22.77
C LYS A 17 66.37 -7.07 21.42
N THR A 18 66.49 -8.34 21.02
CA THR A 18 65.84 -8.86 19.81
C THR A 18 64.32 -8.71 19.86
N ASN A 19 63.68 -8.93 21.02
CA ASN A 19 62.25 -8.74 21.18
C ASN A 19 61.84 -7.25 21.06
N THR A 20 62.56 -6.34 21.71
CA THR A 20 62.33 -4.89 21.61
C THR A 20 62.50 -4.39 20.16
N GLU A 21 63.52 -4.88 19.45
CA GLU A 21 63.72 -4.59 18.02
C GLU A 21 62.58 -5.11 17.15
N TYR A 22 62.10 -6.33 17.43
CA TYR A 22 60.96 -6.92 16.74
C TYR A 22 59.65 -6.15 16.98
N GLU A 23 59.41 -5.70 18.21
CA GLU A 23 58.28 -4.82 18.53
C GLU A 23 58.38 -3.47 17.81
N GLY A 24 59.58 -2.87 17.74
CA GLY A 24 59.82 -1.63 17.01
C GLY A 24 59.54 -1.79 15.50
N GLN A 25 59.92 -2.92 14.91
CA GLN A 25 59.60 -3.22 13.50
C GLN A 25 58.09 -3.34 13.26
N GLN A 26 57.37 -4.04 14.14
CA GLN A 26 55.90 -4.15 14.05
C GLN A 26 55.22 -2.78 14.14
N ILE A 27 55.69 -1.90 15.03
CA ILE A 27 55.16 -0.54 15.14
C ILE A 27 55.40 0.26 13.85
N ASN A 28 56.60 0.18 13.27
CA ASN A 28 56.89 0.86 12.00
C ASN A 28 56.04 0.33 10.83
N GLN A 29 55.76 -0.97 10.80
CA GLN A 29 54.81 -1.56 9.84
C GLN A 29 53.39 -1.02 10.06
N ALA A 30 52.93 -0.96 11.31
CA ALA A 30 51.62 -0.41 11.64
C ALA A 30 51.48 1.07 11.24
N ARG A 31 52.51 1.89 11.51
CA ARG A 31 52.55 3.30 11.06
C ARG A 31 52.52 3.44 9.55
N THR A 32 53.24 2.59 8.82
CA THR A 32 53.19 2.56 7.35
C THR A 32 51.79 2.22 6.84
N ALA A 33 51.10 1.26 7.49
CA ALA A 33 49.72 0.93 7.16
C ALA A 33 48.76 2.10 7.44
N LEU A 34 48.92 2.81 8.56
CA LEU A 34 48.14 4.01 8.88
C LEU A 34 48.38 5.14 7.87
N ALA A 35 49.63 5.34 7.42
CA ALA A 35 49.95 6.31 6.37
C ALA A 35 49.25 5.99 5.05
N ASN A 36 49.21 4.71 4.65
CA ASN A 36 48.46 4.27 3.47
C ASN A 36 46.95 4.52 3.62
N GLN A 37 46.39 4.25 4.80
CA GLN A 37 44.98 4.57 5.09
C GLN A 37 44.69 6.07 5.00
N SER A 38 45.59 6.91 5.55
CA SER A 38 45.47 8.37 5.45
C SER A 38 45.51 8.84 3.99
N ALA A 39 46.40 8.26 3.16
CA ALA A 39 46.48 8.60 1.74
C ALA A 39 45.21 8.20 0.98
N ASN A 40 44.64 7.03 1.28
CA ASN A 40 43.38 6.59 0.69
C ASN A 40 42.20 7.50 1.07
N LEU A 41 42.11 7.93 2.33
CA LEU A 41 41.08 8.90 2.75
C LEU A 41 41.25 10.25 2.06
N PHE A 42 42.48 10.70 1.85
CA PHE A 42 42.77 11.94 1.12
C PHE A 42 42.37 11.85 -0.35
N ASN A 43 42.69 10.77 -1.05
CA ASN A 43 42.25 10.57 -2.43
C ASN A 43 40.72 10.55 -2.53
N ARG A 44 40.06 9.87 -1.58
CA ARG A 44 38.60 9.84 -1.51
C ARG A 44 37.99 11.21 -1.24
N LEU A 45 38.70 12.11 -0.57
CA LEU A 45 38.28 13.51 -0.40
C LEU A 45 38.37 14.29 -1.72
N LEU A 46 39.42 14.05 -2.52
CA LEU A 46 39.61 14.72 -3.81
C LEU A 46 38.61 14.26 -4.88
N ASP A 47 38.21 13.00 -4.83
CA ASP A 47 37.22 12.42 -5.74
C ASP A 47 35.77 12.83 -5.41
N LEU A 48 35.53 13.49 -4.27
CA LEU A 48 34.20 13.97 -3.91
C LEU A 48 33.82 15.21 -4.72
N GLU A 49 32.80 15.07 -5.57
CA GLU A 49 32.21 16.18 -6.31
C GLU A 49 31.21 16.97 -5.45
N VAL A 50 31.29 18.30 -5.52
CA VAL A 50 30.32 19.18 -4.85
C VAL A 50 29.01 19.14 -5.63
N PRO A 51 27.87 18.78 -5.01
CA PRO A 51 26.57 18.81 -5.67
C PRO A 51 26.26 20.20 -6.23
N VAL A 52 25.74 20.26 -7.46
CA VAL A 52 25.35 21.51 -8.13
C VAL A 52 23.84 21.66 -8.04
N ALA A 53 23.38 22.85 -7.63
CA ALA A 53 21.95 23.14 -7.52
C ALA A 53 21.28 23.18 -8.91
N PRO A 54 20.08 22.60 -9.08
CA PRO A 54 19.32 22.72 -10.31
C PRO A 54 18.94 24.19 -10.56
N LYS A 55 18.89 24.61 -11.83
CA LYS A 55 18.45 25.95 -12.21
C LYS A 55 17.00 25.88 -12.67
N THR A 56 16.15 26.76 -12.16
CA THR A 56 14.74 26.86 -12.57
C THR A 56 14.57 27.06 -14.09
N THR A 57 15.53 27.75 -14.73
CA THR A 57 15.54 27.97 -16.18
C THR A 57 15.65 26.70 -16.99
N ASP A 58 16.24 25.63 -16.44
CA ASP A 58 16.41 24.36 -17.13
C ASP A 58 15.10 23.54 -17.16
N TYR A 59 14.10 23.96 -16.38
CA TYR A 59 12.75 23.38 -16.28
C TYR A 59 11.68 24.35 -16.82
N THR A 60 12.12 25.40 -17.51
CA THR A 60 11.24 26.45 -17.99
C THR A 60 11.22 26.43 -19.51
N GLU A 61 10.05 26.21 -20.09
CA GLU A 61 9.85 26.13 -21.54
C GLU A 61 8.84 27.16 -22.03
N VAL A 62 8.96 27.50 -23.32
CA VAL A 62 7.98 28.36 -23.99
C VAL A 62 6.84 27.47 -24.48
N GLN A 63 5.65 27.66 -23.91
CA GLN A 63 4.45 26.95 -24.28
C GLN A 63 3.58 27.81 -25.21
N TYR A 64 3.02 27.18 -26.23
CA TYR A 64 2.03 27.80 -27.12
C TYR A 64 0.66 27.20 -26.84
N SER A 65 -0.36 28.03 -26.71
CA SER A 65 -1.74 27.60 -26.51
C SER A 65 -2.70 28.38 -27.40
N TYR A 66 -3.85 27.79 -27.71
CA TYR A 66 -4.94 28.44 -28.42
C TYR A 66 -6.28 28.07 -27.80
N SER A 67 -7.31 28.84 -28.11
CA SER A 67 -8.68 28.59 -27.65
C SER A 67 -9.60 28.42 -28.85
N ASP A 68 -10.38 27.34 -28.87
CA ASP A 68 -11.43 27.12 -29.88
C ASP A 68 -12.78 27.77 -29.49
N GLY A 69 -12.79 28.48 -28.35
CA GLY A 69 -13.98 29.09 -27.76
C GLY A 69 -14.72 28.19 -26.76
N MET A 70 -14.41 26.89 -26.72
CA MET A 70 -14.92 25.91 -25.76
C MET A 70 -13.81 25.37 -24.85
N ASN A 71 -12.65 25.03 -25.42
CA ASN A 71 -11.49 24.47 -24.74
C ASN A 71 -10.24 25.31 -25.00
N ASP A 72 -9.37 25.37 -23.99
CA ASP A 72 -8.02 25.89 -24.14
C ASP A 72 -7.05 24.73 -24.38
N SER A 73 -6.46 24.73 -25.57
CA SER A 73 -5.58 23.68 -26.07
C SER A 73 -4.13 24.14 -26.05
N VAL A 74 -3.21 23.21 -25.80
CA VAL A 74 -1.77 23.43 -25.73
C VAL A 74 -1.10 22.67 -26.87
N LEU A 75 -0.19 23.35 -27.58
CA LEU A 75 0.69 22.69 -28.53
C LEU A 75 1.80 21.98 -27.75
N GLU A 76 1.78 20.66 -27.73
CA GLU A 76 2.73 19.83 -26.99
C GLU A 76 4.03 19.64 -27.76
N SER A 77 3.93 19.36 -29.06
CA SER A 77 5.11 19.22 -29.91
C SER A 77 4.79 19.47 -31.37
N TRP A 78 5.80 19.85 -32.14
CA TRP A 78 5.67 20.10 -33.56
C TRP A 78 6.91 19.65 -34.33
N GLN A 79 6.70 19.07 -35.50
CA GLN A 79 7.76 18.62 -36.39
C GLN A 79 7.52 19.15 -37.79
N GLN A 80 8.55 19.78 -38.38
CA GLN A 80 8.43 20.32 -39.73
C GLN A 80 8.24 19.18 -40.72
N LEU A 81 7.28 19.35 -41.65
CA LEU A 81 7.07 18.39 -42.72
C LEU A 81 8.32 18.32 -43.61
N SER A 82 8.78 17.09 -43.90
CA SER A 82 9.94 16.85 -44.75
C SER A 82 9.62 17.00 -46.24
N SER A 83 8.36 16.88 -46.62
CA SER A 83 7.85 17.12 -47.98
C SER A 83 7.23 18.51 -48.08
N ALA A 84 7.46 19.19 -49.20
CA ALA A 84 6.75 20.43 -49.53
C ALA A 84 5.26 20.14 -49.73
N ASP A 85 4.42 20.58 -48.78
CA ASP A 85 2.97 20.64 -48.87
C ASP A 85 2.58 22.13 -49.04
N PRO A 86 1.73 22.49 -50.02
CA PRO A 86 1.40 23.88 -50.29
C PRO A 86 0.55 24.53 -49.19
N ASP A 87 -0.17 23.73 -48.39
CA ASP A 87 -1.17 24.22 -47.45
C ASP A 87 -0.73 24.09 -45.98
N TYR A 88 0.22 23.19 -45.67
CA TYR A 88 0.67 22.89 -44.30
C TYR A 88 2.20 22.77 -44.19
N ASN A 89 2.78 23.10 -43.03
CA ASN A 89 4.24 23.10 -42.82
C ASN A 89 4.73 22.28 -41.60
N TYR A 90 3.86 21.93 -40.67
CA TYR A 90 4.18 21.11 -39.50
C TYR A 90 3.17 19.96 -39.29
N ILE A 91 3.62 18.91 -38.59
CA ILE A 91 2.74 18.01 -37.85
C ILE A 91 2.79 18.48 -36.40
N VAL A 92 1.63 18.73 -35.81
CA VAL A 92 1.48 19.28 -34.46
C VAL A 92 0.71 18.29 -33.61
N ASN A 93 1.29 17.93 -32.47
CA ASN A 93 0.59 17.25 -31.40
C ASN A 93 0.11 18.32 -30.43
N HIS A 94 -1.17 18.29 -30.10
CA HIS A 94 -1.78 19.23 -29.18
C HIS A 94 -2.75 18.50 -28.27
N TYR A 95 -3.05 19.10 -27.12
CA TYR A 95 -3.98 18.52 -26.17
C TYR A 95 -4.80 19.59 -25.48
N TYR A 96 -5.96 19.16 -24.99
CA TYR A 96 -6.76 19.92 -24.04
C TYR A 96 -7.28 19.00 -22.95
N TYR A 97 -7.72 19.60 -21.85
CA TYR A 97 -8.37 18.88 -20.77
C TYR A 97 -9.88 19.11 -20.85
N THR A 98 -10.62 18.01 -20.79
CA THR A 98 -12.08 18.04 -20.65
C THR A 98 -12.50 17.15 -19.50
N ASP A 99 -13.60 17.51 -18.85
CA ASP A 99 -14.21 16.69 -17.81
C ASP A 99 -15.12 15.65 -18.49
N VAL A 100 -14.75 14.38 -18.38
CA VAL A 100 -15.51 13.26 -18.95
C VAL A 100 -16.27 12.57 -17.82
N TYR A 101 -17.59 12.41 -17.97
CA TYR A 101 -18.39 11.67 -16.99
C TYR A 101 -18.16 10.17 -17.18
N THR A 102 -17.48 9.55 -16.22
CA THR A 102 -16.97 8.19 -16.34
C THR A 102 -17.43 7.32 -15.18
N GLY A 103 -17.98 6.15 -15.51
CA GLY A 103 -18.35 5.10 -14.57
C GLY A 103 -17.13 4.31 -14.13
N SER A 104 -17.06 3.99 -12.84
CA SER A 104 -15.89 3.31 -12.26
C SER A 104 -16.30 2.18 -11.34
N GLN A 105 -15.56 1.07 -11.41
CA GLN A 105 -15.61 -0.02 -10.42
C GLN A 105 -14.40 0.09 -9.49
N LYS A 106 -14.65 -0.06 -8.19
CA LYS A 106 -13.64 -0.10 -7.13
C LYS A 106 -13.82 -1.37 -6.30
N LEU A 107 -12.76 -1.75 -5.58
CA LEU A 107 -12.76 -2.89 -4.68
C LEU A 107 -12.47 -2.43 -3.23
N LEU A 108 -13.41 -2.68 -2.32
CA LEU A 108 -13.28 -2.35 -0.92
C LEU A 108 -12.62 -3.53 -0.19
N ASN A 109 -11.43 -3.30 0.36
CA ASN A 109 -10.59 -4.39 0.90
C ASN A 109 -11.10 -5.01 2.21
N ASP A 110 -11.79 -4.24 3.05
CA ASP A 110 -12.40 -4.70 4.30
C ASP A 110 -13.82 -4.12 4.39
N PRO A 111 -14.79 -4.74 3.69
CA PRO A 111 -16.11 -4.14 3.52
C PRO A 111 -17.00 -4.27 4.76
N GLN A 112 -16.74 -5.24 5.64
CA GLN A 112 -17.52 -5.47 6.86
C GLN A 112 -19.04 -5.47 6.58
N VAL A 113 -19.45 -6.19 5.53
CA VAL A 113 -20.85 -6.35 5.14
C VAL A 113 -21.60 -7.06 6.27
N GLN A 114 -22.66 -6.46 6.76
CA GLN A 114 -23.50 -7.00 7.83
C GLN A 114 -24.91 -7.26 7.30
N THR A 115 -25.53 -8.31 7.82
CA THR A 115 -26.91 -8.66 7.47
C THR A 115 -27.88 -8.27 8.58
N LYS A 116 -29.14 -8.07 8.21
CA LYS A 116 -30.25 -7.91 9.12
C LYS A 116 -31.30 -8.97 8.81
N GLY A 117 -31.85 -9.58 9.86
CA GLY A 117 -32.96 -10.51 9.74
C GLY A 117 -34.24 -9.77 9.36
N GLU A 118 -34.90 -10.23 8.30
CA GLU A 118 -36.22 -9.79 7.88
C GLU A 118 -37.22 -10.93 7.98
N LEU A 119 -38.35 -10.66 8.64
CA LEU A 119 -39.41 -11.64 8.81
C LEU A 119 -40.15 -11.84 7.48
N THR A 120 -40.10 -13.06 6.97
CA THR A 120 -40.93 -13.53 5.86
C THR A 120 -42.13 -14.30 6.41
N VAL A 121 -43.29 -14.11 5.79
CA VAL A 121 -44.56 -14.76 6.18
C VAL A 121 -45.15 -15.50 4.99
N ASP A 122 -45.27 -16.82 5.06
CA ASP A 122 -46.10 -17.62 4.14
C ASP A 122 -47.48 -17.83 4.79
N ASP A 123 -48.50 -17.25 4.16
CA ASP A 123 -49.88 -17.31 4.62
C ASP A 123 -50.58 -18.50 3.97
N PHE A 124 -51.02 -19.47 4.77
CA PHE A 124 -51.64 -20.68 4.24
C PHE A 124 -53.11 -20.50 3.84
N ARG A 125 -53.75 -19.33 4.05
CA ARG A 125 -55.19 -19.12 3.81
C ARG A 125 -55.64 -19.51 2.40
N ASP A 126 -54.81 -19.24 1.40
CA ASP A 126 -55.14 -19.53 -0.01
C ASP A 126 -54.98 -21.02 -0.37
N LYS A 127 -54.49 -21.87 0.55
CA LYS A 127 -54.15 -23.28 0.35
C LYS A 127 -55.04 -24.26 1.14
N ASN A 128 -56.19 -23.80 1.66
CA ASN A 128 -57.14 -24.54 2.50
C ASN A 128 -56.47 -25.44 3.58
N PRO A 129 -55.76 -24.84 4.54
CA PRO A 129 -54.93 -25.58 5.46
C PRO A 129 -55.76 -26.45 6.42
N GLN A 130 -55.28 -27.66 6.69
CA GLN A 130 -55.75 -28.53 7.77
C GLN A 130 -54.68 -28.60 8.85
N VAL A 131 -55.01 -28.14 10.06
CA VAL A 131 -54.11 -28.15 11.21
C VAL A 131 -54.48 -29.31 12.14
N THR A 132 -53.52 -30.19 12.43
CA THR A 132 -53.68 -31.33 13.34
C THR A 132 -52.69 -31.23 14.48
N TYR A 133 -53.16 -31.35 15.73
CA TYR A 133 -52.32 -31.41 16.92
C TYR A 133 -52.06 -32.85 17.35
N ASN A 134 -50.79 -33.20 17.59
CA ASN A 134 -50.38 -34.49 18.14
C ASN A 134 -49.86 -34.32 19.58
N ALA A 135 -50.66 -34.77 20.55
CA ALA A 135 -50.37 -34.65 21.97
C ALA A 135 -49.25 -35.56 22.49
N ASN A 136 -48.86 -36.61 21.75
CA ASN A 136 -47.78 -37.50 22.19
C ASN A 136 -46.39 -36.89 21.97
N ASP A 137 -46.27 -36.12 20.89
CA ASP A 137 -45.00 -35.53 20.44
C ASP A 137 -44.98 -34.00 20.62
N ASN A 138 -46.05 -33.43 21.18
CA ASN A 138 -46.24 -31.98 21.34
C ASN A 138 -45.97 -31.20 20.04
N THR A 139 -46.60 -31.64 18.95
CA THR A 139 -46.40 -31.07 17.60
C THR A 139 -47.70 -30.65 16.93
N TYR A 140 -47.61 -29.59 16.13
CA TYR A 140 -48.65 -29.18 15.18
C TYR A 140 -48.24 -29.56 13.76
N THR A 141 -49.15 -30.15 13.00
CA THR A 141 -48.94 -30.47 11.59
C THR A 141 -49.94 -29.70 10.73
N ILE A 142 -49.42 -28.91 9.80
CA ILE A 142 -50.20 -28.16 8.81
C ILE A 142 -50.12 -28.92 7.49
N THR A 143 -51.27 -29.32 6.96
CA THR A 143 -51.40 -29.96 5.64
C THR A 143 -52.13 -29.02 4.68
N THR A 144 -51.57 -28.79 3.50
CA THR A 144 -52.16 -27.94 2.45
C THR A 144 -52.79 -28.79 1.34
N ASP A 145 -53.69 -28.20 0.54
CA ASP A 145 -54.43 -28.89 -0.54
C ASP A 145 -53.54 -29.51 -1.63
N ASP A 146 -52.32 -29.01 -1.80
CA ASP A 146 -51.30 -29.56 -2.70
C ASP A 146 -50.63 -30.84 -2.17
N GLY A 147 -51.03 -31.30 -0.97
CA GLY A 147 -50.45 -32.44 -0.27
C GLY A 147 -49.16 -32.10 0.50
N GLY A 148 -48.74 -30.83 0.51
CA GLY A 148 -47.64 -30.35 1.34
C GLY A 148 -47.97 -30.54 2.82
N THR A 149 -46.99 -30.97 3.61
CA THR A 149 -47.13 -31.16 5.06
C THR A 149 -45.93 -30.57 5.77
N LYS A 150 -46.17 -29.69 6.75
CA LYS A 150 -45.15 -29.11 7.63
C LYS A 150 -45.48 -29.47 9.08
N THR A 151 -44.49 -29.95 9.82
CA THR A 151 -44.63 -30.33 11.23
C THR A 151 -43.77 -29.43 12.10
N TYR A 152 -44.39 -28.80 13.09
CA TYR A 152 -43.79 -27.82 13.99
C TYR A 152 -43.77 -28.41 15.41
N SER A 153 -42.60 -28.42 16.03
CA SER A 153 -42.40 -28.89 17.40
C SER A 153 -42.39 -27.70 18.36
N ALA A 154 -42.85 -27.88 19.60
CA ALA A 154 -42.79 -26.81 20.59
C ALA A 154 -41.35 -26.35 20.78
N ILE A 155 -41.08 -25.04 20.65
CA ILE A 155 -39.72 -24.49 20.73
C ILE A 155 -39.10 -24.71 22.12
N ASN A 156 -39.92 -24.77 23.17
CA ASN A 156 -39.47 -25.08 24.53
C ASN A 156 -38.81 -26.47 24.66
N ASP A 157 -39.16 -27.40 23.77
CA ASP A 157 -38.64 -28.77 23.77
C ASP A 157 -37.41 -28.92 22.86
N VAL A 158 -36.98 -27.85 22.18
CA VAL A 158 -35.84 -27.81 21.26
C VAL A 158 -34.60 -27.27 21.98
N GLU A 159 -33.43 -27.87 21.72
CA GLU A 159 -32.15 -27.36 22.24
C GLU A 159 -31.84 -25.98 21.64
N MET A 160 -31.64 -24.99 22.51
CA MET A 160 -31.35 -23.62 22.11
C MET A 160 -29.92 -23.51 21.58
N ASP A 161 -29.78 -23.34 20.26
CA ASP A 161 -28.53 -22.94 19.63
C ASP A 161 -28.56 -21.44 19.25
N THR A 162 -27.39 -20.91 18.87
CA THR A 162 -27.29 -19.50 18.47
C THR A 162 -28.17 -19.19 17.26
N LYS A 163 -28.39 -20.11 16.31
CA LYS A 163 -29.23 -19.83 15.13
C LYS A 163 -30.71 -19.70 15.50
N LEU A 164 -31.19 -20.56 16.38
CA LEU A 164 -32.54 -20.54 16.93
C LEU A 164 -32.75 -19.28 17.78
N GLU A 165 -31.82 -18.97 18.69
CA GLU A 165 -31.91 -17.79 19.58
C GLU A 165 -32.11 -16.50 18.78
N ASN A 166 -31.36 -16.34 17.69
CA ASN A 166 -31.43 -15.12 16.90
C ASN A 166 -32.61 -15.08 15.93
N SER A 167 -32.95 -16.22 15.30
CA SER A 167 -34.16 -16.30 14.48
C SER A 167 -35.41 -16.04 15.30
N LEU A 168 -35.43 -16.51 16.56
CA LEU A 168 -36.52 -16.28 17.50
C LEU A 168 -36.57 -14.82 17.96
N ARG A 169 -35.43 -14.20 18.25
CA ARG A 169 -35.37 -12.76 18.57
C ARG A 169 -35.92 -11.90 17.43
N ASP A 170 -35.50 -12.18 16.19
CA ASP A 170 -35.94 -11.43 15.02
C ASP A 170 -37.46 -11.63 14.77
N PHE A 171 -37.96 -12.85 15.00
CA PHE A 171 -39.39 -13.16 14.98
C PHE A 171 -40.20 -12.41 16.05
N GLU A 172 -39.70 -12.39 17.29
CA GLU A 172 -40.34 -11.69 18.41
C GLU A 172 -40.38 -10.16 18.21
N GLU A 173 -39.28 -9.57 17.74
CA GLU A 173 -39.19 -8.15 17.41
C GLU A 173 -40.21 -7.78 16.32
N ALA A 174 -40.26 -8.55 15.24
CA ALA A 174 -41.17 -8.29 14.12
C ALA A 174 -42.65 -8.45 14.47
N LYS A 175 -43.01 -9.37 15.38
CA LYS A 175 -44.39 -9.55 15.87
C LYS A 175 -44.77 -8.57 16.99
N GLY A 176 -43.85 -7.74 17.47
CA GLY A 176 -44.07 -6.84 18.60
C GLY A 176 -44.33 -7.57 19.93
N LEU A 177 -43.89 -8.84 20.01
CA LEU A 177 -43.99 -9.69 21.19
C LEU A 177 -42.74 -9.48 22.05
N ALA A 178 -42.48 -8.24 22.47
CA ALA A 178 -41.25 -7.92 23.19
C ALA A 178 -41.09 -8.78 24.45
N MET A 179 -39.92 -9.42 24.58
CA MET A 179 -39.44 -10.08 25.80
C MET A 179 -39.67 -9.17 27.02
N THR A 180 -40.67 -9.48 27.84
CA THR A 180 -40.80 -8.84 29.14
C THR A 180 -39.89 -9.61 30.10
N ASP A 181 -38.82 -8.96 30.57
CA ASP A 181 -37.93 -9.45 31.64
C ASP A 181 -37.06 -10.68 31.33
N GLY A 182 -36.64 -10.88 30.07
CA GLY A 182 -35.62 -11.88 29.72
C GLY A 182 -36.06 -13.34 29.88
N ALA A 183 -37.37 -13.59 29.94
CA ALA A 183 -37.96 -14.92 29.83
C ALA A 183 -38.77 -14.98 28.53
N LEU A 184 -38.35 -15.86 27.63
CA LEU A 184 -39.12 -16.30 26.47
C LEU A 184 -40.51 -16.77 26.94
N THR A 185 -41.60 -16.14 26.47
CA THR A 185 -42.96 -16.71 26.63
C THR A 185 -43.29 -17.57 25.43
N THR A 186 -42.41 -18.54 25.15
CA THR A 186 -42.44 -19.45 23.98
C THR A 186 -43.44 -20.60 24.12
N ASP A 187 -44.23 -20.64 25.19
CA ASP A 187 -45.23 -21.67 25.47
C ASP A 187 -46.27 -21.85 24.34
N ALA A 188 -46.41 -20.86 23.45
CA ALA A 188 -47.30 -20.89 22.29
C ALA A 188 -46.57 -20.82 20.92
N VAL A 189 -45.24 -20.97 20.90
CA VAL A 189 -44.40 -20.93 19.68
C VAL A 189 -43.94 -22.33 19.33
N TYR A 190 -44.27 -22.76 18.12
CA TYR A 190 -43.85 -24.04 17.55
C TYR A 190 -42.98 -23.76 16.34
N GLY A 191 -41.95 -24.56 16.10
CA GLY A 191 -41.05 -24.36 14.97
C GLY A 191 -40.37 -25.62 14.47
N TYR A 192 -39.77 -25.49 13.31
CA TYR A 192 -38.90 -26.51 12.72
C TYR A 192 -37.77 -25.83 11.95
N GLN A 193 -36.66 -26.55 11.74
CA GLN A 193 -35.56 -26.10 10.90
C GLN A 193 -35.65 -26.81 9.54
N ASP A 194 -35.58 -26.03 8.45
CA ASP A 194 -35.58 -26.58 7.09
C ASP A 194 -34.22 -27.20 6.71
N ALA A 195 -34.13 -27.76 5.49
CA ALA A 195 -32.90 -28.37 5.00
C ALA A 195 -31.75 -27.37 4.80
N ASN A 196 -32.04 -26.06 4.74
CA ASN A 196 -31.06 -24.99 4.59
C ASN A 196 -30.58 -24.45 5.95
N GLY A 197 -31.17 -24.93 7.06
CA GLY A 197 -30.86 -24.45 8.39
C GLY A 197 -31.68 -23.23 8.83
N THR A 198 -32.68 -22.81 8.04
CA THR A 198 -33.58 -21.70 8.36
C THR A 198 -34.67 -22.18 9.30
N TRP A 199 -34.89 -21.41 10.37
CA TRP A 199 -35.97 -21.66 11.32
C TRP A 199 -37.30 -21.11 10.80
N HIS A 200 -38.32 -21.95 10.91
CA HIS A 200 -39.72 -21.66 10.61
C HIS A 200 -40.52 -21.75 11.92
N PHE A 201 -41.39 -20.78 12.14
CA PHE A 201 -42.20 -20.64 13.34
C PHE A 201 -43.69 -20.56 13.02
N PHE A 202 -44.49 -21.04 13.96
CA PHE A 202 -45.94 -21.08 13.95
C PHE A 202 -46.44 -20.71 15.35
N LEU A 203 -47.52 -19.94 15.42
CA LEU A 203 -48.15 -19.55 16.67
C LEU A 203 -49.44 -20.36 16.90
N GLU A 204 -49.55 -20.96 18.08
CA GLU A 204 -50.74 -21.73 18.46
C GLU A 204 -52.03 -20.88 18.43
N ASN A 205 -51.95 -19.59 18.73
CA ASN A 205 -53.12 -18.71 18.67
C ASN A 205 -53.57 -18.34 17.25
N GLU A 206 -52.82 -18.74 16.22
CA GLU A 206 -53.11 -18.50 14.80
C GLU A 206 -53.63 -19.76 14.07
N ILE A 207 -54.05 -20.82 14.78
CA ILE A 207 -54.56 -22.08 14.17
C ILE A 207 -55.70 -21.86 13.14
N ALA A 208 -56.55 -20.85 13.33
CA ALA A 208 -57.65 -20.54 12.42
C ALA A 208 -57.19 -19.93 11.08
N GLU A 209 -56.05 -19.24 11.09
CA GLU A 209 -55.41 -18.61 9.93
C GLU A 209 -53.90 -18.88 10.00
N PRO A 210 -53.48 -20.15 9.80
CA PRO A 210 -52.12 -20.55 10.11
C PRO A 210 -51.14 -19.86 9.16
N LYS A 211 -50.02 -19.40 9.74
CA LYS A 211 -48.93 -18.73 9.03
C LYS A 211 -47.61 -19.38 9.39
N ASP A 212 -46.71 -19.40 8.42
CA ASP A 212 -45.33 -19.83 8.58
C ASP A 212 -44.43 -18.61 8.57
N TYR A 213 -43.69 -18.45 9.65
CA TYR A 213 -42.81 -17.32 9.87
C TYR A 213 -41.37 -17.76 9.79
N SER A 214 -40.59 -17.16 8.91
CA SER A 214 -39.17 -17.49 8.78
C SER A 214 -38.36 -16.22 8.62
N THR A 215 -37.14 -16.19 9.15
CA THR A 215 -36.25 -15.04 8.99
C THR A 215 -35.34 -15.25 7.78
N VAL A 216 -35.31 -14.27 6.87
CA VAL A 216 -34.34 -14.19 5.77
C VAL A 216 -33.34 -13.10 6.11
N TYR A 217 -32.05 -13.41 5.98
CA TYR A 217 -31.00 -12.44 6.27
C TYR A 217 -30.57 -11.74 4.98
N VAL A 218 -30.78 -10.43 4.92
CA VAL A 218 -30.42 -9.59 3.79
C VAL A 218 -29.27 -8.65 4.14
N PRO A 219 -28.37 -8.31 3.19
CA PRO A 219 -27.35 -7.30 3.43
C PRO A 219 -27.98 -5.96 3.82
N ALA A 220 -27.54 -5.39 4.94
CA ALA A 220 -28.11 -4.16 5.50
C ALA A 220 -27.06 -3.06 5.72
N PHE A 221 -25.78 -3.42 5.90
CA PHE A 221 -24.72 -2.44 6.09
C PHE A 221 -23.43 -2.87 5.39
N VAL A 222 -22.61 -1.88 5.01
CA VAL A 222 -21.19 -2.03 4.63
C VAL A 222 -20.39 -1.16 5.60
N GLY A 223 -19.67 -1.78 6.53
CA GLY A 223 -19.08 -1.08 7.66
C GLY A 223 -20.15 -0.36 8.48
N ASN A 224 -20.07 0.98 8.54
CA ASN A 224 -21.04 1.83 9.22
C ASN A 224 -22.06 2.47 8.26
N CYS A 225 -22.03 2.11 6.98
CA CYS A 225 -22.88 2.69 5.95
C CYS A 225 -24.11 1.80 5.76
N GLU A 226 -25.30 2.36 5.95
CA GLU A 226 -26.57 1.66 5.67
C GLU A 226 -26.75 1.43 4.17
N LEU A 227 -27.13 0.20 3.81
CA LEU A 227 -27.48 -0.18 2.45
C LEU A 227 -28.96 0.09 2.22
N THR A 228 -29.29 0.66 1.06
CA THR A 228 -30.66 0.83 0.60
C THR A 228 -30.80 0.14 -0.75
N GLU A 229 -31.61 -0.93 -0.80
CA GLU A 229 -32.00 -1.56 -2.06
C GLU A 229 -32.86 -0.60 -2.87
N LEU A 230 -32.55 -0.46 -4.15
CA LEU A 230 -33.27 0.40 -5.07
C LEU A 230 -34.39 -0.41 -5.72
N ASP A 231 -35.64 -0.13 -5.38
CA ASP A 231 -36.82 -0.68 -6.05
C ASP A 231 -37.17 0.12 -7.32
N GLN A 232 -36.95 1.43 -7.27
CA GLN A 232 -37.11 2.36 -8.39
C GLN A 232 -35.90 3.29 -8.49
N LEU A 233 -35.55 3.68 -9.72
CA LEU A 233 -34.43 4.57 -9.99
C LEU A 233 -34.92 6.01 -10.21
N THR A 234 -34.25 6.97 -9.58
CA THR A 234 -34.40 8.39 -9.91
C THR A 234 -33.74 8.72 -11.25
N GLU A 235 -34.07 9.85 -11.87
CA GLU A 235 -33.42 10.29 -13.12
C GLU A 235 -31.89 10.38 -13.00
N ASP A 236 -31.39 10.89 -11.86
CA ASP A 236 -29.95 10.97 -11.59
C ASP A 236 -29.31 9.57 -11.46
N GLN A 237 -29.97 8.64 -10.76
CA GLN A 237 -29.50 7.26 -10.62
C GLN A 237 -29.50 6.53 -11.96
N VAL A 238 -30.50 6.77 -12.82
CA VAL A 238 -30.53 6.21 -14.18
C VAL A 238 -29.32 6.68 -14.98
N ALA A 239 -28.98 7.98 -14.94
CA ALA A 239 -27.82 8.51 -15.65
C ALA A 239 -26.50 7.91 -15.13
N GLU A 240 -26.33 7.84 -13.81
CA GLU A 240 -25.12 7.32 -13.17
C GLU A 240 -24.94 5.81 -13.42
N LEU A 241 -25.99 5.00 -13.19
CA LEU A 241 -25.96 3.56 -13.42
C LEU A 241 -25.80 3.20 -14.90
N ALA A 242 -26.39 3.97 -15.82
CA ALA A 242 -26.16 3.80 -17.25
C ALA A 242 -24.69 4.05 -17.62
N GLN A 243 -24.07 5.10 -17.06
CA GLN A 243 -22.65 5.38 -17.30
C GLN A 243 -21.76 4.28 -16.71
N ILE A 244 -22.06 3.80 -15.50
CA ILE A 244 -21.37 2.66 -14.88
C ILE A 244 -21.45 1.42 -15.77
N LEU A 245 -22.65 1.06 -16.24
CA LEU A 245 -22.82 -0.14 -17.07
C LEU A 245 -22.08 -0.03 -18.41
N LYS A 246 -22.01 1.18 -18.99
CA LYS A 246 -21.30 1.45 -20.24
C LYS A 246 -19.79 1.31 -20.09
N ASP A 247 -19.20 1.89 -19.05
CA ASP A 247 -17.75 1.91 -18.86
C ASP A 247 -17.22 0.66 -18.13
N CYS A 248 -18.08 -0.03 -17.37
CA CYS A 248 -17.78 -1.27 -16.66
C CYS A 248 -18.68 -2.44 -17.14
N PRO A 249 -18.64 -2.83 -18.43
CA PRO A 249 -19.58 -3.80 -19.00
C PRO A 249 -19.43 -5.22 -18.44
N GLU A 250 -18.28 -5.54 -17.84
CA GLU A 250 -18.03 -6.85 -17.24
C GLU A 250 -18.50 -6.99 -15.79
N SER A 251 -18.91 -5.89 -15.16
CA SER A 251 -19.36 -5.87 -13.77
C SER A 251 -20.64 -6.67 -13.54
N ASN A 252 -20.91 -7.04 -12.28
CA ASN A 252 -22.14 -7.74 -11.89
C ASN A 252 -23.39 -6.87 -12.04
N MET A 253 -23.24 -5.56 -12.28
CA MET A 253 -24.34 -4.66 -12.64
C MET A 253 -25.11 -5.15 -13.87
N LYS A 254 -24.44 -5.83 -14.81
CA LYS A 254 -25.07 -6.37 -16.03
C LYS A 254 -26.14 -7.44 -15.76
N ASN A 255 -26.16 -8.03 -14.57
CA ASN A 255 -27.15 -9.02 -14.18
C ASN A 255 -28.48 -8.38 -13.77
N TYR A 256 -28.47 -7.09 -13.45
CA TYR A 256 -29.63 -6.33 -12.96
C TYR A 256 -30.04 -5.20 -13.92
N LEU A 257 -29.09 -4.71 -14.71
CA LEU A 257 -29.24 -3.58 -15.62
C LEU A 257 -28.90 -3.97 -17.05
N SER A 258 -29.68 -3.46 -18.01
CA SER A 258 -29.44 -3.67 -19.44
C SER A 258 -29.85 -2.44 -20.25
N PHE A 259 -29.52 -2.40 -21.55
CA PHE A 259 -30.00 -1.37 -22.46
C PHE A 259 -31.04 -1.95 -23.41
N ASP A 260 -32.14 -1.22 -23.62
CA ASP A 260 -33.10 -1.54 -24.67
C ASP A 260 -32.58 -1.18 -26.08
N ALA A 261 -33.40 -1.43 -27.10
CA ALA A 261 -33.05 -1.11 -28.49
C ALA A 261 -32.83 0.39 -28.74
N ASP A 262 -33.44 1.25 -27.94
CA ASP A 262 -33.36 2.71 -28.00
C ASP A 262 -32.25 3.27 -27.10
N ARG A 263 -31.46 2.41 -26.45
CA ARG A 263 -30.37 2.72 -25.52
C ARG A 263 -30.82 3.34 -24.19
N ASN A 264 -32.06 3.13 -23.79
CA ASN A 264 -32.50 3.47 -22.45
C ASN A 264 -32.10 2.37 -21.46
N LEU A 265 -31.79 2.76 -20.23
CA LEU A 265 -31.48 1.82 -19.16
C LEU A 265 -32.76 1.07 -18.74
N VAL A 266 -32.69 -0.24 -18.71
CA VAL A 266 -33.72 -1.15 -18.21
C VAL A 266 -33.22 -1.77 -16.93
N TYR A 267 -34.00 -1.63 -15.85
CA TYR A 267 -33.70 -2.19 -14.54
C TYR A 267 -34.76 -3.23 -14.14
N ASN A 268 -34.29 -4.35 -13.59
CA ASN A 268 -35.16 -5.45 -13.16
C ASN A 268 -35.98 -5.14 -11.89
N GLY A 269 -35.66 -4.06 -11.17
CA GLY A 269 -36.39 -3.62 -9.98
C GLY A 269 -35.89 -4.22 -8.66
N GLU A 270 -34.85 -5.05 -8.70
CA GLU A 270 -34.25 -5.69 -7.53
C GLU A 270 -32.74 -5.88 -7.70
N GLY A 271 -32.03 -6.00 -6.57
CA GLY A 271 -30.65 -6.44 -6.51
C GLY A 271 -29.57 -5.38 -6.72
N VAL A 272 -29.93 -4.11 -6.91
CA VAL A 272 -28.98 -2.98 -6.85
C VAL A 272 -29.16 -2.25 -5.53
N TYR A 273 -28.05 -2.06 -4.81
CA TYR A 273 -28.00 -1.37 -3.53
C TYR A 273 -27.23 -0.06 -3.67
N SER A 274 -27.64 0.95 -2.90
CA SER A 274 -26.91 2.19 -2.72
C SER A 274 -26.46 2.33 -1.27
N PHE A 275 -25.32 3.00 -1.06
CA PHE A 275 -24.81 3.36 0.27
C PHE A 275 -23.97 4.64 0.17
N GLN A 276 -23.86 5.39 1.26
CA GLN A 276 -23.04 6.60 1.29
C GLN A 276 -21.76 6.40 2.10
N MET A 277 -20.61 6.66 1.47
CA MET A 277 -19.30 6.60 2.13
C MET A 277 -18.58 7.93 1.92
N ASN A 278 -18.18 8.57 3.02
CA ASN A 278 -17.53 9.90 3.00
C ASN A 278 -18.34 10.99 2.27
N GLY A 279 -19.68 10.93 2.34
CA GLY A 279 -20.58 11.90 1.69
C GLY A 279 -20.76 11.70 0.19
N VAL A 280 -20.25 10.60 -0.38
CA VAL A 280 -20.45 10.22 -1.78
C VAL A 280 -21.32 8.98 -1.83
N THR A 281 -22.33 8.99 -2.70
CA THR A 281 -23.18 7.82 -2.96
C THR A 281 -22.43 6.84 -3.85
N TYR A 282 -22.46 5.58 -3.46
CA TYR A 282 -21.94 4.45 -4.22
C TYR A 282 -23.04 3.43 -4.40
N PHE A 283 -22.86 2.58 -5.42
CA PHE A 283 -23.73 1.47 -5.73
C PHE A 283 -22.96 0.16 -5.58
N THR A 284 -23.69 -0.91 -5.32
CA THR A 284 -23.19 -2.29 -5.36
C THR A 284 -24.34 -3.21 -5.75
N THR A 285 -24.04 -4.48 -5.99
CA THR A 285 -25.07 -5.46 -6.35
C THR A 285 -25.26 -6.50 -5.26
N LYS A 286 -26.43 -7.12 -5.24
CA LYS A 286 -26.76 -8.25 -4.38
C LYS A 286 -25.72 -9.36 -4.51
N GLU A 287 -25.33 -9.67 -5.74
CA GLU A 287 -24.29 -10.65 -6.03
C GLU A 287 -22.92 -10.23 -5.51
N ASP A 288 -22.51 -8.97 -5.66
CA ASP A 288 -21.25 -8.45 -5.11
C ASP A 288 -21.23 -8.53 -3.58
N LEU A 289 -22.34 -8.19 -2.92
CA LEU A 289 -22.50 -8.28 -1.47
C LEU A 289 -22.39 -9.73 -0.98
N TYR A 290 -23.11 -10.65 -1.62
CA TYR A 290 -23.03 -12.07 -1.23
C TYR A 290 -21.68 -12.69 -1.53
N ASN A 291 -21.05 -12.35 -2.66
CA ASN A 291 -19.69 -12.80 -2.99
C ASN A 291 -18.67 -12.30 -1.97
N SER A 292 -18.79 -11.03 -1.55
CA SER A 292 -17.95 -10.46 -0.49
C SER A 292 -18.13 -11.19 0.85
N MET A 293 -19.37 -11.59 1.17
CA MET A 293 -19.72 -12.31 2.39
C MET A 293 -19.33 -13.81 2.39
N GLN A 294 -18.69 -14.36 1.34
CA GLN A 294 -18.38 -15.79 1.24
C GLN A 294 -17.29 -16.28 2.22
N THR A 295 -17.67 -16.39 3.48
CA THR A 295 -17.42 -17.55 4.34
C THR A 295 -18.80 -18.23 4.58
N TYR A 296 -18.95 -19.35 5.27
CA TYR A 296 -20.12 -20.28 5.21
C TYR A 296 -21.39 -19.87 6.02
N ASP A 297 -22.59 -19.73 5.42
CA ASP A 297 -23.88 -19.35 6.07
C ASP A 297 -24.06 -19.73 7.56
N ASP A 298 -23.62 -18.84 8.43
CA ASP A 298 -23.73 -18.97 9.88
C ASP A 298 -23.86 -17.59 10.51
N TYR A 299 -24.72 -17.50 11.51
CA TYR A 299 -25.01 -16.32 12.31
C TYR A 299 -23.75 -15.82 13.05
N SER A 300 -22.76 -16.70 13.25
CA SER A 300 -21.53 -16.43 14.01
C SER A 300 -20.39 -15.80 13.20
N LYS A 301 -20.55 -15.55 11.89
CA LYS A 301 -19.42 -15.08 11.07
C LYS A 301 -18.92 -13.72 11.54
N PRO A 302 -17.62 -13.61 11.87
CA PRO A 302 -17.02 -12.33 12.11
C PRO A 302 -16.94 -11.54 10.80
N ILE A 303 -17.06 -10.21 10.89
CA ILE A 303 -16.67 -9.27 9.82
C ILE A 303 -15.21 -9.47 9.38
N ASP A 304 -14.43 -10.20 10.19
CA ASP A 304 -13.06 -10.61 9.90
C ASP A 304 -13.01 -11.77 8.89
N GLY A 305 -12.58 -11.47 7.65
CA GLY A 305 -12.31 -12.48 6.62
C GLY A 305 -13.23 -12.43 5.39
N GLN A 306 -13.86 -11.29 5.13
CA GLN A 306 -14.65 -11.06 3.92
C GLN A 306 -13.75 -10.86 2.68
N GLU A 307 -14.26 -11.29 1.53
CA GLU A 307 -13.67 -10.97 0.23
C GLU A 307 -13.94 -9.52 -0.13
N LYS A 308 -13.14 -8.98 -1.06
CA LYS A 308 -13.26 -7.57 -1.46
C LYS A 308 -14.63 -7.30 -2.09
N LEU A 309 -15.31 -6.27 -1.62
CA LEU A 309 -16.60 -5.85 -2.19
C LEU A 309 -16.39 -4.97 -3.41
N ALA A 310 -17.00 -5.33 -4.54
CA ALA A 310 -17.09 -4.43 -5.69
C ALA A 310 -18.17 -3.36 -5.44
N TYR A 311 -17.79 -2.11 -5.68
CA TYR A 311 -18.69 -0.97 -5.57
C TYR A 311 -18.40 0.05 -6.67
N TYR A 312 -19.40 0.85 -7.01
CA TYR A 312 -19.44 1.60 -8.25
C TYR A 312 -19.92 3.04 -8.01
N ASN A 313 -19.45 3.96 -8.84
CA ASN A 313 -19.96 5.32 -8.94
C ASN A 313 -19.60 5.89 -10.32
N ALA A 314 -20.25 6.98 -10.75
CA ALA A 314 -19.81 7.76 -11.89
C ALA A 314 -19.48 9.20 -11.48
N THR A 315 -18.35 9.71 -11.97
CA THR A 315 -17.85 11.05 -11.65
C THR A 315 -17.22 11.69 -12.86
N TYR A 316 -17.14 13.02 -12.86
CA TYR A 316 -16.34 13.75 -13.83
C TYR A 316 -14.85 13.54 -13.55
N ILE A 317 -14.16 12.93 -14.53
CA ILE A 317 -12.72 12.73 -14.52
C ILE A 317 -12.11 13.69 -15.53
N ARG A 318 -11.22 14.57 -15.05
CA ARG A 318 -10.45 15.47 -15.90
C ARG A 318 -9.50 14.63 -16.76
N THR A 319 -9.78 14.57 -18.06
CA THR A 319 -9.11 13.70 -19.01
C THR A 319 -8.33 14.53 -20.02
N LYS A 320 -7.08 14.14 -20.28
CA LYS A 320 -6.25 14.72 -21.36
C LYS A 320 -6.69 14.08 -22.68
N VAL A 321 -7.14 14.90 -23.62
CA VAL A 321 -7.43 14.47 -25.01
C VAL A 321 -6.29 14.97 -25.86
N GLU A 322 -5.64 14.04 -26.58
CA GLU A 322 -4.48 14.31 -27.42
C GLU A 322 -4.84 14.10 -28.89
N GLU A 323 -4.46 15.05 -29.73
CA GLU A 323 -4.73 15.04 -31.17
C GLU A 323 -3.45 15.33 -31.94
N THR A 324 -3.35 14.71 -33.12
CA THR A 324 -2.21 14.89 -34.03
C THR A 324 -2.74 15.30 -35.39
N ASN A 325 -2.42 16.53 -35.80
CA ASN A 325 -2.91 17.12 -37.03
C ASN A 325 -1.75 17.69 -37.85
N LYS A 326 -1.93 17.77 -39.18
CA LYS A 326 -1.08 18.66 -39.97
C LYS A 326 -1.54 20.07 -39.73
N ALA A 327 -0.60 21.00 -39.64
CA ALA A 327 -0.90 22.39 -39.39
C ALA A 327 -0.05 23.34 -40.22
N LEU A 328 -0.62 24.50 -40.48
CA LEU A 328 0.09 25.70 -40.92
C LEU A 328 0.37 26.56 -39.69
N LEU A 329 1.65 26.63 -39.30
CA LEU A 329 2.13 27.54 -38.26
C LEU A 329 2.80 28.77 -38.89
N GLU A 330 2.36 29.96 -38.50
CA GLU A 330 2.96 31.23 -38.93
C GLU A 330 3.79 31.86 -37.81
N THR A 331 4.89 32.53 -38.17
CA THR A 331 5.80 33.15 -37.20
C THR A 331 5.80 34.67 -37.25
N ASP A 332 6.15 35.32 -36.14
CA ASP A 332 6.29 36.78 -36.01
C ASP A 332 7.53 37.38 -36.72
N GLY A 333 8.26 36.58 -37.50
CA GLY A 333 9.54 36.97 -38.12
C GLY A 333 10.76 36.87 -37.20
N ASN A 334 10.57 36.70 -35.88
CA ASN A 334 11.62 36.39 -34.91
C ASN A 334 11.68 34.89 -34.56
N GLY A 335 10.89 34.08 -35.26
CA GLY A 335 10.83 32.62 -35.10
C GLY A 335 9.86 32.13 -34.02
N ARG A 336 9.03 33.01 -33.44
CA ARG A 336 7.96 32.58 -32.52
C ARG A 336 6.68 32.36 -33.30
N PHE A 337 5.95 31.30 -32.97
CA PHE A 337 4.66 31.04 -33.61
C PHE A 337 3.61 32.02 -33.10
N THR A 338 2.74 32.45 -34.01
CA THR A 338 1.70 33.47 -33.78
C THR A 338 0.31 32.96 -34.08
N SER A 339 0.20 31.99 -34.98
CA SER A 339 -1.06 31.37 -35.35
C SER A 339 -0.88 29.90 -35.71
N VAL A 340 -1.96 29.13 -35.59
CA VAL A 340 -2.06 27.75 -36.05
C VAL A 340 -3.36 27.56 -36.84
N LYS A 341 -3.27 26.84 -37.95
CA LYS A 341 -4.43 26.37 -38.73
C LYS A 341 -4.25 24.88 -39.00
N PHE A 342 -5.17 24.06 -38.52
CA PHE A 342 -5.12 22.60 -38.69
C PHE A 342 -5.71 22.15 -40.03
N ASP A 343 -5.54 20.88 -40.37
CA ASP A 343 -6.00 20.29 -41.63
C ASP A 343 -7.45 19.82 -41.61
N ASP A 344 -7.97 19.55 -40.42
CA ASP A 344 -9.37 19.20 -40.15
C ASP A 344 -10.29 20.42 -39.96
N ASP A 345 -9.70 21.62 -39.80
CA ASP A 345 -10.43 22.86 -39.58
C ASP A 345 -10.03 23.98 -40.56
N SER A 346 -10.97 24.86 -40.87
CA SER A 346 -10.73 26.06 -41.69
C SER A 346 -10.40 27.30 -40.86
N ILE A 347 -10.55 27.23 -39.54
CA ILE A 347 -10.29 28.35 -38.62
C ILE A 347 -8.79 28.53 -38.39
N VAL A 348 -8.36 29.80 -38.34
CA VAL A 348 -7.00 30.18 -37.93
C VAL A 348 -7.07 30.65 -36.49
N TYR A 349 -6.36 29.96 -35.61
CA TYR A 349 -6.28 30.28 -34.20
C TYR A 349 -5.07 31.14 -33.90
N SER A 350 -5.26 32.21 -33.12
CA SER A 350 -4.15 32.98 -32.56
C SER A 350 -3.51 32.21 -31.42
N LEU A 351 -2.18 32.14 -31.42
CA LEU A 351 -1.42 31.48 -30.36
C LEU A 351 -1.07 32.46 -29.24
N ASN A 352 -1.41 32.08 -28.01
CA ASN A 352 -0.86 32.66 -26.80
C ASN A 352 0.49 32.02 -26.51
N THR A 353 1.43 32.81 -26.02
CA THR A 353 2.77 32.33 -25.65
C THR A 353 3.01 32.61 -24.18
N GLU A 354 3.26 31.56 -23.43
CA GLU A 354 3.59 31.65 -22.01
C GLU A 354 4.91 30.95 -21.72
N THR A 355 5.57 31.38 -20.65
CA THR A 355 6.76 30.73 -20.14
C THR A 355 6.33 29.93 -18.93
N VAL A 356 6.30 28.61 -19.07
CA VAL A 356 5.80 27.68 -18.05
C VAL A 356 6.99 26.95 -17.45
N THR A 357 7.02 26.89 -16.12
CA THR A 357 8.03 26.12 -15.38
C THR A 357 7.40 24.83 -14.88
N ASP A 358 8.02 23.69 -15.18
CA ASP A 358 7.67 22.40 -14.57
C ASP A 358 8.14 22.38 -13.11
N GLU A 359 7.26 22.85 -12.22
CA GLU A 359 7.54 22.96 -10.80
C GLU A 359 7.75 21.57 -10.15
N GLU A 360 7.03 20.53 -10.59
CA GLU A 360 7.20 19.18 -10.04
C GLU A 360 8.60 18.62 -10.36
N ALA A 361 9.03 18.71 -11.62
CA ALA A 361 10.36 18.27 -12.02
C ALA A 361 11.47 19.09 -11.34
N TYR A 362 11.27 20.40 -11.16
CA TYR A 362 12.22 21.24 -10.42
C TYR A 362 12.28 20.86 -8.94
N GLN A 363 11.15 20.62 -8.27
CA GLN A 363 11.11 20.22 -6.87
C GLN A 363 11.73 18.83 -6.65
N ASP A 364 11.49 17.88 -7.55
CA ASP A 364 12.13 16.57 -7.51
C ASP A 364 13.66 16.68 -7.64
N ALA A 365 14.15 17.45 -8.60
CA ALA A 365 15.57 17.73 -8.76
C ALA A 365 16.18 18.44 -7.53
N MET A 366 15.42 19.34 -6.90
CA MET A 366 15.83 20.02 -5.68
C MET A 366 15.91 19.05 -4.48
N ASN A 367 14.97 18.10 -4.37
CA ASN A 367 15.00 17.05 -3.37
C ASN A 367 16.22 16.14 -3.55
N GLU A 368 16.51 15.74 -4.79
CA GLU A 368 17.71 14.95 -5.12
C GLU A 368 19.00 15.71 -4.77
N TYR A 369 19.07 17.00 -5.10
CA TYR A 369 20.18 17.87 -4.72
C TYR A 369 20.37 17.92 -3.20
N ASN A 370 19.30 18.16 -2.43
CA ASN A 370 19.36 18.20 -0.97
C ASN A 370 19.87 16.87 -0.39
N TYR A 371 19.42 15.74 -0.94
CA TYR A 371 19.92 14.43 -0.56
C TYR A 371 21.42 14.26 -0.86
N LYS A 372 21.86 14.65 -2.06
CA LYS A 372 23.29 14.61 -2.45
C LYS A 372 24.15 15.49 -1.54
N VAL A 373 23.68 16.68 -1.15
CA VAL A 373 24.35 17.56 -0.19
C VAL A 373 24.50 16.88 1.17
N GLN A 374 23.44 16.27 1.70
CA GLN A 374 23.51 15.56 2.98
C GLN A 374 24.51 14.39 2.94
N GLN A 375 24.53 13.61 1.85
CA GLN A 375 25.50 12.52 1.67
C GLN A 375 26.93 13.06 1.56
N TYR A 376 27.13 14.15 0.84
CA TYR A 376 28.42 14.82 0.72
C TYR A 376 28.92 15.30 2.09
N GLU A 377 28.12 16.06 2.83
CA GLU A 377 28.47 16.56 4.17
C GLU A 377 28.79 15.42 5.15
N LYS A 378 27.96 14.36 5.15
CA LYS A 378 28.19 13.17 5.97
C LYS A 378 29.50 12.48 5.61
N THR A 379 29.82 12.37 4.32
CA THR A 379 31.06 11.72 3.87
C THR A 379 32.29 12.54 4.25
N ILE A 380 32.24 13.86 4.08
CA ILE A 380 33.30 14.77 4.54
C ILE A 380 33.49 14.64 6.06
N ALA A 381 32.41 14.62 6.83
CA ALA A 381 32.47 14.45 8.28
C ALA A 381 33.09 13.10 8.69
N ASP A 382 32.72 11.99 8.03
CA ASP A 382 33.30 10.66 8.25
C ASP A 382 34.80 10.63 7.90
N ILE A 383 35.19 11.18 6.76
CA ILE A 383 36.61 11.28 6.35
C ILE A 383 37.41 12.08 7.37
N ASN A 384 36.89 13.24 7.81
CA ASN A 384 37.55 14.08 8.82
C ASN A 384 37.67 13.35 10.17
N ALA A 385 36.63 12.66 10.62
CA ALA A 385 36.64 11.88 11.86
C ALA A 385 37.66 10.74 11.80
N ARG A 386 37.67 9.96 10.70
CA ARG A 386 38.63 8.87 10.50
C ARG A 386 40.07 9.37 10.41
N THR A 387 40.30 10.49 9.72
CA THR A 387 41.62 11.12 9.62
C THR A 387 42.12 11.53 11.00
N SER A 388 41.26 12.12 11.83
CA SER A 388 41.59 12.46 13.23
C SER A 388 41.95 11.24 14.06
N ILE A 389 41.22 10.12 13.91
CA ILE A 389 41.53 8.86 14.60
C ILE A 389 42.89 8.30 14.17
N ILE A 390 43.17 8.27 12.86
CA ILE A 390 44.44 7.78 12.31
C ILE A 390 45.61 8.63 12.84
N GLN A 391 45.46 9.96 12.87
CA GLN A 391 46.46 10.87 13.43
C GLN A 391 46.73 10.60 14.92
N GLN A 392 45.68 10.34 15.70
CA GLN A 392 45.84 9.99 17.12
C GLN A 392 46.52 8.63 17.31
N GLN A 393 46.18 7.64 16.49
CA GLN A 393 46.81 6.32 16.49
C GLN A 393 48.29 6.41 16.11
N ASP A 394 48.64 7.15 15.05
CA ASP A 394 50.03 7.34 14.64
C ASP A 394 50.85 8.02 15.75
N ARG A 395 50.30 9.05 16.40
CA ARG A 395 50.95 9.71 17.56
C ARG A 395 51.20 8.74 18.71
N THR A 396 50.26 7.84 18.99
CA THR A 396 50.40 6.83 20.05
C THR A 396 51.49 5.82 19.72
N LEU A 397 51.52 5.35 18.47
CA LEU A 397 52.55 4.44 17.96
C LEU A 397 53.93 5.11 17.98
N GLU A 398 54.03 6.38 17.61
CA GLU A 398 55.28 7.15 17.67
C GLU A 398 55.81 7.27 19.11
N LEU A 399 54.92 7.53 20.09
CA LEU A 399 55.31 7.58 21.50
C LEU A 399 55.82 6.21 21.99
N ARG A 400 55.15 5.12 21.61
CA ARG A 400 55.58 3.76 21.97
C ARG A 400 56.92 3.41 21.30
N LEU A 401 57.14 3.80 20.05
CA LEU A 401 58.41 3.61 19.36
C LEU A 401 59.55 4.32 20.10
N LYS A 402 59.35 5.58 20.51
CA LYS A 402 60.34 6.34 21.31
C LYS A 402 60.67 5.67 22.63
N GLN A 403 59.69 5.03 23.28
CA GLN A 403 59.92 4.26 24.51
C GLN A 403 60.76 3.01 24.24
N LEU A 404 60.45 2.25 23.18
CA LEU A 404 61.24 1.09 22.78
C LEU A 404 62.67 1.47 22.39
N ASP A 405 62.87 2.58 21.69
CA ASP A 405 64.22 3.09 21.36
C ASP A 405 65.01 3.40 22.65
N THR A 406 64.36 3.98 23.65
CA THR A 406 64.98 4.27 24.96
C THR A 406 65.35 2.97 25.68
N GLU A 407 64.46 1.98 25.68
CA GLU A 407 64.70 0.65 26.27
C GLU A 407 65.83 -0.09 25.56
N GLN A 408 65.85 -0.08 24.22
CA GLN A 408 66.89 -0.69 23.41
C GLN A 408 68.27 -0.11 23.74
N ASN A 409 68.38 1.21 23.90
CA ASN A 409 69.61 1.88 24.30
C ASN A 409 70.06 1.48 25.72
N ALA A 410 69.11 1.34 26.65
CA ALA A 410 69.41 0.87 28.01
C ALA A 410 69.89 -0.59 28.01
N LEU A 411 69.23 -1.47 27.26
CA LEU A 411 69.62 -2.88 27.08
C LEU A 411 70.99 -3.00 26.43
N ALA A 412 71.30 -2.20 25.41
CA ALA A 412 72.61 -2.18 24.77
C ALA A 412 73.72 -1.79 25.77
N THR A 413 73.47 -0.77 26.58
CA THR A 413 74.39 -0.35 27.65
C THR A 413 74.60 -1.47 28.68
N GLU A 414 73.54 -2.17 29.08
CA GLU A 414 73.63 -3.32 30.00
C GLU A 414 74.42 -4.49 29.38
N MET A 415 74.18 -4.78 28.10
CA MET A 415 74.90 -5.81 27.35
C MET A 415 76.40 -5.52 27.27
N ASP A 416 76.80 -4.27 26.99
CA ASP A 416 78.21 -3.88 26.94
C ASP A 416 78.89 -4.02 28.32
N ALA A 417 78.19 -3.68 29.40
CA ALA A 417 78.68 -3.89 30.76
C ALA A 417 78.86 -5.38 31.06
N VAL A 418 77.89 -6.23 30.73
CA VAL A 418 77.98 -7.69 30.94
C VAL A 418 79.08 -8.31 30.06
N LYS A 419 79.23 -7.86 28.81
CA LYS A 419 80.27 -8.30 27.88
C LYS A 419 81.67 -7.99 28.41
N LYS A 420 81.86 -6.80 28.99
CA LYS A 420 83.10 -6.43 29.68
C LYS A 420 83.39 -7.38 30.85
N VAL A 421 82.40 -7.68 31.69
CA VAL A 421 82.56 -8.62 32.82
C VAL A 421 82.93 -10.04 32.33
N ILE A 422 82.33 -10.51 31.23
CA ILE A 422 82.69 -11.81 30.63
C ILE A 422 84.15 -11.77 30.17
N LYS A 423 84.56 -10.72 29.45
CA LYS A 423 85.94 -10.55 28.98
C LYS A 423 86.94 -10.54 30.14
N ASP A 424 86.68 -9.76 31.18
CA ASP A 424 87.54 -9.66 32.36
C ASP A 424 87.66 -11.02 33.08
N ASN A 425 86.57 -11.81 33.15
CA ASN A 425 86.60 -13.15 33.74
C ASN A 425 87.40 -14.14 32.89
N VAL A 426 87.24 -14.11 31.57
CA VAL A 426 88.01 -14.93 30.63
C VAL A 426 89.51 -14.62 30.74
N GLU A 427 89.89 -13.33 30.73
CA GLU A 427 91.29 -12.92 30.89
C GLU A 427 91.89 -13.38 32.22
N LYS A 428 91.14 -13.28 33.32
CA LYS A 428 91.58 -13.80 34.63
C LYS A 428 91.76 -15.31 34.61
N THR A 429 90.82 -16.05 34.01
CA THR A 429 90.93 -17.51 33.87
C THR A 429 92.17 -17.88 33.05
N PHE A 430 92.40 -17.25 31.89
CA PHE A 430 93.59 -17.51 31.07
C PHE A 430 94.90 -17.19 31.80
N LYS A 431 94.98 -16.05 32.50
CA LYS A 431 96.17 -15.69 33.29
C LYS A 431 96.47 -16.71 34.39
N THR A 432 95.43 -17.29 35.00
CA THR A 432 95.58 -18.31 36.06
C THR A 432 96.09 -19.66 35.52
N PHE A 433 95.98 -19.90 34.20
CA PHE A 433 96.45 -21.13 33.55
C PHE A 433 97.71 -20.93 32.70
N SER A 434 98.20 -19.69 32.56
CA SER A 434 99.43 -19.36 31.84
C SER A 434 100.65 -19.15 32.76
N ASP A 435 100.42 -19.06 34.07
CA ASP A 435 101.40 -19.17 35.14
C ASP A 435 101.32 -20.58 35.75
#